data_AF-A0A7Y6ABF7-F1
#
_entry.id   AF-A0A7Y6ABF7-F1
#
_cell.length_a   1.000
_cell.length_b   1.000
_cell.length_c   1.000
_cell.angle_alpha   90.00
_cell.angle_beta   90.00
_cell.angle_gamma   90.00
#
_symmetry.space_group_name_H-M   'P 1'
#
loop_
_entity.id
_entity.type
_entity.pdbx_description
1 polymer ?
#
loop_
_entity_poly.entity_id
_entity_poly.type
_entity_poly.pdbx_seq_one_letter_code
_entity_poly.pdbx_strand_id
1 'polypeptide(L)'
;MATAETGSAASVVALHRDGRLVTDYPQVRRLLADADPDELARAGRLLARLDTDEVLRAHPAQAAVSVAVTGHGTLSSLTPALTAELARHGLLLRPYTADFDSWVFELSDPGSGLYAADADLACCVLDAETVLGELPLPWRPEDVERVLAEKTALLDRLAARYGATARGTLVLNTLPLPKRALAQLVDHRSRARMSALWHEANARILRLTSDHPALVVLDLDPLAGEGIAVGEPRLHAYAKAYLS
;
A
#
# COMPACT_ATOMS: atom_id res chain seq x y z
N MET A 1 -17.99 -18.55 -34.09
CA MET A 1 -18.37 -19.14 -32.79
C MET A 1 -17.81 -18.23 -31.72
N ALA A 2 -18.61 -17.25 -31.29
CA ALA A 2 -18.19 -16.20 -30.37
C ALA A 2 -18.24 -16.76 -28.95
N THR A 3 -17.10 -16.81 -28.27
CA THR A 3 -17.02 -17.09 -26.84
C THR A 3 -17.64 -15.93 -26.09
N ALA A 4 -18.78 -16.15 -25.45
CA ALA A 4 -19.40 -15.19 -24.56
C ALA A 4 -18.44 -14.92 -23.39
N GLU A 5 -17.87 -13.71 -23.36
CA GLU A 5 -17.16 -13.13 -22.22
C GLU A 5 -18.14 -13.01 -21.04
N THR A 6 -18.40 -14.13 -20.37
CA THR A 6 -19.25 -14.17 -19.18
C THR A 6 -18.34 -13.99 -17.95
N GLY A 7 -17.53 -12.94 -18.01
CA GLY A 7 -16.57 -12.58 -16.97
C GLY A 7 -17.21 -11.79 -15.85
N SER A 8 -16.70 -12.01 -14.65
CA SER A 8 -17.07 -11.34 -13.40
C SER A 8 -17.03 -9.79 -13.57
N ALA A 9 -15.97 -9.30 -14.23
CA ALA A 9 -15.75 -7.89 -14.53
C ALA A 9 -16.59 -7.37 -15.70
N ALA A 10 -16.96 -8.22 -16.68
CA ALA A 10 -17.85 -7.82 -17.77
C ALA A 10 -19.24 -7.42 -17.23
N SER A 11 -19.66 -8.05 -16.14
CA SER A 11 -20.91 -7.73 -15.44
C SER A 11 -20.82 -6.41 -14.66
N VAL A 12 -19.68 -6.14 -14.00
CA VAL A 12 -19.44 -4.83 -13.34
C VAL A 12 -19.34 -3.70 -14.37
N VAL A 13 -18.70 -3.95 -15.51
CA VAL A 13 -18.65 -3.01 -16.64
C VAL A 13 -20.05 -2.73 -17.18
N ALA A 14 -20.91 -3.74 -17.31
CA ALA A 14 -22.30 -3.57 -17.74
C ALA A 14 -23.08 -2.68 -16.76
N LEU A 15 -23.01 -2.96 -15.46
CA LEU A 15 -23.63 -2.09 -14.44
C LEU A 15 -23.10 -0.66 -14.49
N HIS A 16 -21.81 -0.47 -14.76
CA HIS A 16 -21.23 0.87 -14.90
C HIS A 16 -21.79 1.61 -16.12
N ARG A 17 -21.84 0.94 -17.28
CA ARG A 17 -22.36 1.51 -18.53
C ARG A 17 -23.83 1.89 -18.42
N ASP A 18 -24.60 1.10 -17.69
CA ASP A 18 -26.03 1.34 -17.48
C ASP A 18 -26.30 2.36 -16.35
N GLY A 19 -25.26 2.88 -15.68
CA GLY A 19 -25.40 3.83 -14.57
C GLY A 19 -25.98 3.20 -13.29
N ARG A 20 -25.90 1.88 -13.16
CA ARG A 20 -26.56 1.10 -12.10
C ARG A 20 -25.66 0.68 -10.95
N LEU A 21 -24.36 0.97 -11.01
CA LEU A 21 -23.40 0.55 -9.98
C LEU A 21 -23.78 1.00 -8.57
N VAL A 22 -24.33 2.20 -8.42
CA VAL A 22 -24.77 2.71 -7.11
C VAL A 22 -25.96 1.90 -6.61
N THR A 23 -27.03 1.80 -7.42
CA THR A 23 -28.30 1.14 -7.07
C THR A 23 -28.19 -0.38 -6.90
N ASP A 24 -27.23 -1.01 -7.59
CA ASP A 24 -27.00 -2.45 -7.54
C ASP A 24 -25.68 -2.81 -6.84
N TYR A 25 -25.11 -1.89 -6.04
CA TYR A 25 -23.82 -2.10 -5.37
C TYR A 25 -23.74 -3.42 -4.57
N PRO A 26 -24.78 -3.86 -3.84
CA PRO A 26 -24.74 -5.14 -3.11
C PRO A 26 -24.47 -6.36 -4.00
N GLN A 27 -24.74 -6.27 -5.31
CA GLN A 27 -24.45 -7.35 -6.25
C GLN A 27 -22.95 -7.47 -6.58
N VAL A 28 -22.18 -6.39 -6.43
CA VAL A 28 -20.75 -6.32 -6.79
C VAL A 28 -19.94 -7.41 -6.10
N ARG A 29 -20.21 -7.68 -4.82
CA ARG A 29 -19.57 -8.78 -4.07
C ARG A 29 -19.66 -10.11 -4.82
N ARG A 30 -20.88 -10.48 -5.24
CA ARG A 30 -21.13 -11.73 -5.97
C ARG A 30 -20.48 -11.68 -7.35
N LEU A 31 -20.52 -10.53 -8.00
CA LEU A 31 -19.91 -10.34 -9.32
C LEU A 31 -18.39 -10.38 -9.31
N LEU A 32 -17.72 -10.17 -8.18
CA LEU A 32 -16.26 -10.20 -8.07
C LEU A 32 -15.72 -11.47 -7.38
N ALA A 33 -16.58 -12.38 -6.95
CA ALA A 33 -16.19 -13.54 -6.14
C ALA A 33 -15.10 -14.40 -6.81
N ASP A 34 -15.24 -14.65 -8.11
CA ASP A 34 -14.33 -15.48 -8.91
C ASP A 34 -13.50 -14.66 -9.90
N ALA A 35 -13.37 -13.35 -9.67
CA ALA A 35 -12.63 -12.46 -10.54
C ALA A 35 -11.13 -12.78 -10.54
N ASP A 36 -10.55 -12.91 -11.74
CA ASP A 36 -9.09 -13.00 -11.88
C ASP A 36 -8.41 -11.64 -11.59
N PRO A 37 -7.07 -11.58 -11.46
CA PRO A 37 -6.37 -10.33 -11.15
C PRO A 37 -6.61 -9.19 -12.14
N ASP A 38 -6.73 -9.48 -13.44
CA ASP A 38 -6.95 -8.47 -14.48
C ASP A 38 -8.39 -7.93 -14.44
N GLU A 39 -9.35 -8.83 -14.18
CA GLU A 39 -10.75 -8.51 -13.94
C GLU A 39 -10.91 -7.62 -12.70
N LEU A 40 -10.26 -7.96 -11.57
CA LEU A 40 -10.26 -7.15 -10.36
C LEU A 40 -9.65 -5.78 -10.57
N ALA A 41 -8.49 -5.70 -11.22
CA ALA A 41 -7.85 -4.43 -11.52
C ALA A 41 -8.74 -3.52 -12.37
N ARG A 42 -9.48 -4.09 -13.33
CA ARG A 42 -10.45 -3.36 -14.15
C ARG A 42 -11.65 -2.89 -13.34
N ALA A 43 -12.25 -3.77 -12.54
CA ALA A 43 -13.38 -3.44 -11.67
C ALA A 43 -13.02 -2.33 -10.67
N GLY A 44 -11.85 -2.43 -10.05
CA GLY A 44 -11.35 -1.43 -9.10
C GLY A 44 -11.29 -0.02 -9.68
N ARG A 45 -10.82 0.13 -10.92
CA ARG A 45 -10.79 1.43 -11.62
C ARG A 45 -12.18 2.02 -11.86
N LEU A 46 -13.21 1.19 -12.02
CA LEU A 46 -14.58 1.64 -12.21
C LEU A 46 -15.22 1.99 -10.86
N LEU A 47 -15.06 1.10 -9.87
CA LEU A 47 -15.64 1.25 -8.54
C LEU A 47 -15.04 2.43 -7.78
N ALA A 48 -13.75 2.71 -7.95
CA ALA A 48 -13.07 3.85 -7.31
C ALA A 48 -13.58 5.22 -7.77
N ARG A 49 -14.45 5.26 -8.80
CA ARG A 49 -15.09 6.49 -9.29
C ARG A 49 -16.45 6.76 -8.64
N LEU A 50 -16.96 5.83 -7.84
CA LEU A 50 -18.24 5.97 -7.17
C LEU A 50 -18.12 6.96 -6.00
N ASP A 51 -19.16 7.77 -5.81
CA ASP A 51 -19.32 8.54 -4.59
C ASP A 51 -19.79 7.59 -3.47
N THR A 52 -18.97 7.48 -2.42
CA THR A 52 -19.24 6.59 -1.30
C THR A 52 -20.50 6.98 -0.54
N ASP A 53 -20.77 8.28 -0.40
CA ASP A 53 -21.95 8.76 0.31
C ASP A 53 -23.23 8.53 -0.51
N GLU A 54 -23.11 8.52 -1.84
CA GLU A 54 -24.22 8.13 -2.73
C GLU A 54 -24.59 6.66 -2.58
N VAL A 55 -23.59 5.76 -2.57
CA VAL A 55 -23.81 4.33 -2.34
C VAL A 55 -24.44 4.07 -0.98
N LEU A 56 -23.95 4.73 0.07
CA LEU A 56 -24.49 4.54 1.43
C LEU A 56 -25.90 5.11 1.59
N ARG A 57 -26.25 6.17 0.86
CA ARG A 57 -27.61 6.70 0.84
C ARG A 57 -28.58 5.73 0.15
N ALA A 58 -28.15 5.08 -0.93
CA ALA A 58 -28.93 4.05 -1.61
C ALA A 58 -28.99 2.73 -0.81
N HIS A 59 -27.92 2.41 -0.08
CA HIS A 59 -27.76 1.18 0.69
C HIS A 59 -27.25 1.44 2.12
N PRO A 60 -28.11 1.91 3.05
CA PRO A 60 -27.68 2.27 4.41
C PRO A 60 -27.11 1.11 5.23
N ALA A 61 -27.43 -0.14 4.85
CA ALA A 61 -26.91 -1.35 5.50
C ALA A 61 -25.56 -1.82 4.93
N GLN A 62 -25.02 -1.14 3.91
CA GLN A 62 -23.73 -1.49 3.31
C GLN A 62 -22.61 -1.25 4.32
N ALA A 63 -21.86 -2.30 4.66
CA ALA A 63 -20.68 -2.17 5.49
C ALA A 63 -19.61 -1.36 4.75
N ALA A 64 -19.01 -0.39 5.43
CA ALA A 64 -17.97 0.47 4.91
C ALA A 64 -16.76 0.47 5.85
N VAL A 65 -15.57 0.64 5.27
CA VAL A 65 -14.29 0.73 5.99
C VAL A 65 -13.54 1.96 5.49
N SER A 66 -13.07 2.80 6.42
CA SER A 66 -12.21 3.93 6.09
C SER A 66 -10.74 3.52 6.05
N VAL A 67 -10.06 3.85 4.96
CA VAL A 67 -8.62 3.56 4.80
C VAL A 67 -7.91 4.82 4.37
N ALA A 68 -6.96 5.26 5.19
CA ALA A 68 -6.00 6.30 4.87
C ALA A 68 -4.75 5.68 4.26
N VAL A 69 -4.25 6.24 3.16
CA VAL A 69 -3.03 5.79 2.47
C VAL A 69 -2.02 6.93 2.42
N THR A 70 -0.81 6.67 2.87
CA THR A 70 0.35 7.57 2.71
C THR A 70 1.61 6.73 2.39
N GLY A 71 2.68 7.38 1.96
CA GLY A 71 3.93 6.70 1.68
C GLY A 71 4.98 7.58 1.03
N HIS A 72 6.10 6.98 0.67
CA HIS A 72 7.22 7.63 -0.01
C HIS A 72 6.97 7.76 -1.52
N GLY A 73 6.53 6.69 -2.18
CA GLY A 73 6.23 6.67 -3.62
C GLY A 73 4.85 7.20 -4.00
N THR A 74 4.58 7.21 -5.31
CA THR A 74 3.23 7.43 -5.87
C THR A 74 2.36 6.21 -5.62
N LEU A 75 1.24 6.39 -4.92
CA LEU A 75 0.33 5.30 -4.50
C LEU A 75 -1.06 5.36 -5.16
N SER A 76 -1.21 6.11 -6.25
CA SER A 76 -2.52 6.31 -6.91
C SER A 76 -3.17 5.03 -7.44
N SER A 77 -2.38 3.98 -7.70
CA SER A 77 -2.87 2.65 -8.09
C SER A 77 -3.46 1.85 -6.92
N LEU A 78 -3.13 2.20 -5.67
CA LEU A 78 -3.54 1.43 -4.50
C LEU A 78 -5.04 1.61 -4.20
N THR A 79 -5.58 2.81 -4.37
CA THR A 79 -7.01 3.09 -4.11
C THR A 79 -7.93 2.23 -4.99
N PRO A 80 -7.74 2.14 -6.33
CA PRO A 80 -8.48 1.18 -7.15
C PRO A 80 -8.32 -0.27 -6.73
N ALA A 81 -7.10 -0.72 -6.38
CA ALA A 81 -6.85 -2.10 -5.96
C ALA A 81 -7.57 -2.44 -4.65
N LEU A 82 -7.44 -1.58 -3.63
CA LEU A 82 -8.15 -1.72 -2.36
C LEU A 82 -9.66 -1.68 -2.56
N THR A 83 -10.17 -0.79 -3.43
CA THR A 83 -11.60 -0.73 -3.73
C THR A 83 -12.11 -2.06 -4.28
N ALA A 84 -11.40 -2.67 -5.23
CA ALA A 84 -11.80 -3.95 -5.82
C ALA A 84 -11.82 -5.08 -4.78
N GLU A 85 -10.75 -5.18 -3.98
CA GLU A 85 -10.60 -6.22 -2.97
C GLU A 85 -11.66 -6.10 -1.88
N LEU A 86 -11.86 -4.90 -1.33
CA LEU A 86 -12.90 -4.65 -0.34
C LEU A 86 -14.30 -4.95 -0.90
N ALA A 87 -14.59 -4.51 -2.13
CA ALA A 87 -15.86 -4.78 -2.78
C ALA A 87 -16.10 -6.28 -3.01
N ARG A 88 -15.04 -7.05 -3.38
CA ARG A 88 -15.08 -8.52 -3.46
C ARG A 88 -15.45 -9.16 -2.12
N HIS A 89 -15.04 -8.55 -1.02
CA HIS A 89 -15.42 -8.97 0.34
C HIS A 89 -16.74 -8.34 0.84
N GLY A 90 -17.43 -7.55 0.02
CA GLY A 90 -18.70 -6.91 0.37
C GLY A 90 -18.56 -5.69 1.26
N LEU A 91 -17.39 -5.06 1.27
CA LEU A 91 -17.08 -3.83 1.99
C LEU A 91 -16.95 -2.66 1.01
N LEU A 92 -17.47 -1.50 1.41
CA LEU A 92 -17.33 -0.25 0.68
C LEU A 92 -16.14 0.55 1.23
N LEU A 93 -15.20 0.94 0.37
CA LEU A 93 -14.05 1.75 0.76
C LEU A 93 -14.45 3.22 0.93
N ARG A 94 -14.07 3.83 2.06
CA ARG A 94 -13.95 5.29 2.23
C ARG A 94 -12.47 5.67 2.19
N PRO A 95 -11.92 6.06 1.02
CA PRO A 95 -10.50 6.30 0.89
C PRO A 95 -10.12 7.71 1.33
N TYR A 96 -8.99 7.82 2.02
CA TYR A 96 -8.18 9.03 2.08
C TYR A 96 -6.81 8.70 1.48
N THR A 97 -6.28 9.55 0.60
CA THR A 97 -4.94 9.37 0.04
C THR A 97 -4.18 10.67 0.22
N ALA A 98 -3.09 10.59 0.97
CA ALA A 98 -2.21 11.72 1.21
C ALA A 98 -1.39 12.06 -0.04
N ASP A 99 -0.78 13.25 -0.01
CA ASP A 99 0.09 13.71 -1.09
C ASP A 99 1.38 12.86 -1.19
N PHE A 100 2.03 12.92 -2.35
CA PHE A 100 3.29 12.24 -2.63
C PHE A 100 4.37 12.58 -1.57
N ASP A 101 5.05 11.55 -1.05
CA ASP A 101 6.16 11.66 -0.08
C ASP A 101 5.84 12.49 1.18
N SER A 102 4.58 12.47 1.60
CA SER A 102 4.09 13.22 2.78
C SER A 102 4.06 12.39 4.07
N TRP A 103 4.42 11.10 4.01
CA TRP A 103 4.20 10.14 5.09
C TRP A 103 4.80 10.54 6.44
N VAL A 104 5.98 11.17 6.45
CA VAL A 104 6.59 11.66 7.70
C VAL A 104 5.74 12.77 8.29
N PHE A 105 5.30 13.73 7.48
CA PHE A 105 4.43 14.82 7.93
C PHE A 105 3.08 14.28 8.43
N GLU A 106 2.42 13.46 7.61
CA GLU A 106 1.11 12.86 7.91
C GLU A 106 1.10 12.04 9.20
N LEU A 107 2.17 11.31 9.50
CA LEU A 107 2.24 10.52 10.73
C LEU A 107 2.80 11.32 11.92
N SER A 108 3.56 12.39 11.67
CA SER A 108 4.18 13.19 12.74
C SER A 108 3.25 14.24 13.32
N ASP A 109 2.33 14.80 12.54
CA ASP A 109 1.45 15.89 12.94
C ASP A 109 0.02 15.39 13.21
N PRO A 110 -0.45 15.35 14.47
CA PRO A 110 -1.84 15.03 14.81
C PRO A 110 -2.90 15.88 14.11
N GLY A 111 -2.52 17.06 13.60
CA GLY A 111 -3.39 17.94 12.83
C GLY A 111 -3.46 17.63 11.34
N SER A 112 -2.76 16.59 10.86
CA SER A 112 -2.69 16.26 9.44
C SER A 112 -4.01 15.68 8.89
N GLY A 113 -4.09 15.58 7.55
CA GLY A 113 -5.25 14.99 6.89
C GLY A 113 -5.45 13.51 7.22
N LEU A 114 -4.36 12.76 7.42
CA LEU A 114 -4.39 11.34 7.82
C LEU A 114 -5.08 11.13 9.16
N TYR A 115 -4.79 11.97 10.16
CA TYR A 115 -5.48 11.90 11.46
C TYR A 115 -6.92 12.40 11.36
N ALA A 116 -7.16 13.49 10.61
CA ALA A 116 -8.50 14.03 10.40
C ALA A 116 -9.44 13.07 9.66
N ALA A 117 -8.90 12.20 8.81
CA ALA A 117 -9.65 11.16 8.11
C ALA A 117 -10.22 10.08 9.04
N ASP A 118 -9.67 9.97 10.27
CA ASP A 118 -10.19 9.11 11.33
C ASP A 118 -10.42 7.66 10.87
N ALA A 119 -9.43 7.14 10.12
CA ALA A 119 -9.54 5.90 9.37
C ALA A 119 -9.49 4.67 10.29
N ASP A 120 -10.23 3.61 9.92
CA ASP A 120 -10.13 2.29 10.55
C ASP A 120 -8.71 1.71 10.35
N LEU A 121 -8.14 1.94 9.17
CA LEU A 121 -6.78 1.55 8.79
C LEU A 121 -6.01 2.76 8.24
N ALA A 122 -4.79 2.98 8.71
CA ALA A 122 -3.83 3.88 8.08
C ALA A 122 -2.68 3.06 7.48
N CYS A 123 -2.60 2.97 6.16
CA CYS A 123 -1.54 2.27 5.44
C CYS A 123 -0.42 3.25 5.09
N CYS A 124 0.75 3.07 5.70
CA CYS A 124 1.97 3.77 5.31
C CYS A 124 2.85 2.81 4.50
N VAL A 125 2.84 3.03 3.18
CA VAL A 125 3.49 2.15 2.19
C VAL A 125 4.88 2.71 1.86
N LEU A 126 5.90 1.95 2.21
CA LEU A 126 7.30 2.34 2.08
C LEU A 126 8.03 1.44 1.11
N ASP A 127 9.10 1.96 0.52
CA ASP A 127 9.87 1.27 -0.50
C ASP A 127 11.36 1.50 -0.28
N ALA A 128 12.21 0.80 -1.03
CA ALA A 128 13.65 0.89 -0.85
C ALA A 128 14.23 2.30 -1.09
N GLU A 129 13.58 3.16 -1.88
CA GLU A 129 14.02 4.56 -2.08
C GLU A 129 13.86 5.40 -0.81
N THR A 130 13.02 5.00 0.15
CA THR A 130 13.00 5.61 1.50
C THR A 130 14.37 5.55 2.18
N VAL A 131 15.22 4.59 1.80
CA VAL A 131 16.61 4.46 2.28
C VAL A 131 17.60 4.91 1.21
N LEU A 132 17.46 4.38 -0.02
CA LEU A 132 18.43 4.60 -1.10
C LEU A 132 18.50 6.07 -1.54
N GLY A 133 17.38 6.80 -1.47
CA GLY A 133 17.30 8.22 -1.83
C GLY A 133 18.08 9.15 -0.89
N GLU A 134 18.46 8.68 0.30
CA GLU A 134 19.21 9.45 1.31
C GLU A 134 20.70 9.11 1.36
N LEU A 135 21.16 8.18 0.53
CA LEU A 135 22.56 7.79 0.49
C LEU A 135 23.42 8.84 -0.24
N PRO A 136 24.64 9.13 0.25
CA PRO A 136 25.58 9.97 -0.49
C PRO A 136 26.03 9.27 -1.79
N LEU A 137 26.58 10.04 -2.75
CA LEU A 137 27.14 9.48 -3.98
C LEU A 137 28.65 9.76 -4.06
N PRO A 138 29.52 8.72 -4.14
CA PRO A 138 29.22 7.28 -3.99
C PRO A 138 28.89 6.90 -2.53
N TRP A 139 28.11 5.83 -2.34
CA TRP A 139 27.78 5.29 -1.01
C TRP A 139 28.59 4.03 -0.69
N ARG A 140 28.60 3.68 0.60
CA ARG A 140 29.19 2.45 1.15
C ARG A 140 28.18 1.73 2.07
N PRO A 141 28.38 0.44 2.40
CA PRO A 141 27.48 -0.27 3.32
C PRO A 141 27.29 0.42 4.68
N GLU A 142 28.29 1.16 5.17
CA GLU A 142 28.19 1.96 6.39
C GLU A 142 27.15 3.10 6.28
N ASP A 143 27.01 3.71 5.11
CA ASP A 143 26.00 4.74 4.87
C ASP A 143 24.59 4.13 4.94
N VAL A 144 24.42 2.92 4.41
CA VAL A 144 23.16 2.19 4.45
C VAL A 144 22.82 1.78 5.89
N GLU A 145 23.79 1.27 6.64
CA GLU A 145 23.63 0.94 8.06
C GLU A 145 23.11 2.14 8.85
N ARG A 146 23.70 3.31 8.64
CA ARG A 146 23.29 4.56 9.27
C ARG A 146 21.85 4.94 8.90
N VAL A 147 21.53 5.01 7.60
CA VAL A 147 20.19 5.42 7.15
C VAL A 147 19.12 4.41 7.60
N LEU A 148 19.38 3.10 7.52
CA LEU A 148 18.45 2.08 8.02
C LEU A 148 18.18 2.25 9.51
N ALA A 149 19.22 2.48 10.33
CA ALA A 149 19.06 2.73 11.75
C ALA A 149 18.21 3.99 12.02
N GLU A 150 18.46 5.08 11.29
CA GLU A 150 17.68 6.33 11.37
C GLU A 150 16.21 6.09 11.00
N LYS A 151 15.94 5.34 9.92
CA LYS A 151 14.58 5.04 9.44
C LYS A 151 13.83 4.12 10.37
N THR A 152 14.44 3.05 10.86
CA THR A 152 13.79 2.18 11.85
C THR A 152 13.44 2.95 13.12
N ALA A 153 14.32 3.81 13.61
CA ALA A 153 14.05 4.65 14.77
C ALA A 153 12.95 5.70 14.51
N LEU A 154 12.87 6.24 13.28
CA LEU A 154 11.79 7.13 12.88
C LEU A 154 10.44 6.40 12.88
N LEU A 155 10.36 5.21 12.27
CA LEU A 155 9.14 4.42 12.21
C LEU A 155 8.63 4.04 13.60
N ASP A 156 9.52 3.69 14.52
CA ASP A 156 9.19 3.45 15.93
C ASP A 156 8.49 4.67 16.57
N ARG A 157 9.07 5.87 16.41
CA ARG A 157 8.47 7.11 16.94
C ARG A 157 7.13 7.45 16.29
N LEU A 158 6.98 7.21 14.99
CA LEU A 158 5.73 7.46 14.27
C LEU A 158 4.64 6.48 14.70
N ALA A 159 4.98 5.19 14.87
CA ALA A 159 4.07 4.18 15.38
C ALA A 159 3.61 4.52 16.81
N ALA A 160 4.54 4.92 17.68
CA ALA A 160 4.23 5.36 19.04
C ALA A 160 3.25 6.55 19.05
N ARG A 161 3.50 7.54 18.18
CA ARG A 161 2.62 8.72 18.07
C ARG A 161 1.24 8.33 17.56
N TYR A 162 1.18 7.54 16.50
CA TYR A 162 -0.09 7.11 15.92
C TYR A 162 -0.91 6.35 16.97
N GLY A 163 -0.31 5.38 17.66
CA GLY A 163 -0.99 4.61 18.71
C GLY A 163 -1.44 5.45 19.91
N ALA A 164 -0.81 6.59 20.18
CA ALA A 164 -1.23 7.53 21.23
C ALA A 164 -2.35 8.50 20.81
N THR A 165 -2.61 8.63 19.50
CA THR A 165 -3.42 9.73 18.95
C THR A 165 -4.63 9.22 18.17
N ALA A 166 -4.45 8.21 17.33
CA ALA A 166 -5.48 7.65 16.46
C ALA A 166 -6.13 6.41 17.09
N ARG A 167 -7.35 6.08 16.66
CA ARG A 167 -8.03 4.84 17.08
C ARG A 167 -7.79 3.65 16.17
N GLY A 168 -7.40 3.91 14.92
CA GLY A 168 -7.28 2.91 13.88
C GLY A 168 -6.05 2.02 14.05
N THR A 169 -5.86 1.12 13.09
CA THR A 169 -4.64 0.32 12.99
C THR A 169 -3.68 0.97 11.98
N LEU A 170 -2.44 1.21 12.40
CA LEU A 170 -1.36 1.57 11.48
C LEU A 170 -0.86 0.29 10.80
N VAL A 171 -0.79 0.30 9.48
CA VAL A 171 -0.23 -0.78 8.67
C VAL A 171 1.04 -0.26 8.00
N LEU A 172 2.16 -0.91 8.29
CA LEU A 172 3.43 -0.72 7.59
C LEU A 172 3.76 -1.95 6.75
N ASN A 173 4.76 -1.82 5.88
CA ASN A 173 5.38 -2.95 5.20
C ASN A 173 6.89 -2.99 5.42
N THR A 174 7.49 -4.19 5.34
CA THR A 174 8.96 -4.31 5.23
C THR A 174 9.45 -3.76 3.90
N LEU A 175 10.71 -3.34 3.84
CA LEU A 175 11.31 -2.75 2.64
C LEU A 175 11.97 -3.88 1.84
N PRO A 176 11.48 -4.27 0.66
CA PRO A 176 12.16 -5.30 -0.12
C PRO A 176 13.50 -4.76 -0.63
N LEU A 177 14.58 -5.54 -0.53
CA LEU A 177 15.90 -5.15 -1.04
C LEU A 177 15.96 -5.31 -2.57
N PRO A 178 16.03 -4.22 -3.36
CA PRO A 178 16.00 -4.35 -4.80
C PRO A 178 17.36 -4.86 -5.32
N LYS A 179 17.32 -5.80 -6.28
CA LYS A 179 18.51 -6.38 -6.92
C LYS A 179 19.48 -5.32 -7.46
N ARG A 180 18.97 -4.18 -7.96
CA ARG A 180 19.79 -3.07 -8.47
C ARG A 180 20.69 -2.42 -7.41
N ALA A 181 20.31 -2.44 -6.14
CA ALA A 181 21.14 -1.90 -5.07
C ALA A 181 22.36 -2.80 -4.83
N LEU A 182 22.15 -4.10 -4.78
CA LEU A 182 23.24 -5.08 -4.65
C LEU A 182 24.17 -5.09 -5.88
N ALA A 183 23.63 -4.82 -7.07
CA ALA A 183 24.40 -4.77 -8.31
C ALA A 183 25.40 -3.61 -8.37
N GLN A 184 25.22 -2.55 -7.58
CA GLN A 184 26.16 -1.42 -7.48
C GLN A 184 27.41 -1.77 -6.66
N LEU A 185 27.37 -2.82 -5.85
CA LEU A 185 28.51 -3.31 -5.08
C LEU A 185 29.29 -4.33 -5.90
N VAL A 186 30.61 -4.15 -6.00
CA VAL A 186 31.47 -4.99 -6.85
C VAL A 186 31.87 -6.28 -6.12
N ASP A 187 32.23 -6.20 -4.84
CA ASP A 187 32.74 -7.33 -4.09
C ASP A 187 31.65 -8.09 -3.31
N HIS A 188 31.84 -9.39 -3.15
CA HIS A 188 30.89 -10.27 -2.47
C HIS A 188 30.72 -9.96 -0.98
N ARG A 189 31.77 -9.43 -0.32
CA ARG A 189 31.71 -9.11 1.12
C ARG A 189 30.79 -7.93 1.37
N SER A 190 30.91 -6.87 0.57
CA SER A 190 30.02 -5.71 0.65
C SER A 190 28.57 -6.08 0.34
N ARG A 191 28.34 -6.94 -0.68
CA ARG A 191 26.98 -7.46 -0.97
C ARG A 191 26.40 -8.23 0.21
N ALA A 192 27.17 -9.16 0.79
CA ALA A 192 26.72 -9.93 1.95
C ALA A 192 26.42 -9.03 3.15
N ARG A 193 27.28 -8.03 3.42
CA ARG A 193 27.05 -7.05 4.49
C ARG A 193 25.79 -6.24 4.24
N MET A 194 25.59 -5.73 3.03
CA MET A 194 24.39 -4.99 2.64
C MET A 194 23.11 -5.81 2.88
N SER A 195 23.08 -7.07 2.43
CA SER A 195 21.95 -7.97 2.66
C SER A 195 21.70 -8.21 4.15
N ALA A 196 22.75 -8.46 4.94
CA ALA A 196 22.61 -8.68 6.38
C ALA A 196 22.01 -7.46 7.09
N LEU A 197 22.53 -6.26 6.81
CA LEU A 197 22.02 -5.00 7.36
C LEU A 197 20.55 -4.78 7.01
N TRP A 198 20.17 -5.04 5.76
CA TRP A 198 18.81 -4.84 5.28
C TRP A 198 17.81 -5.80 5.92
N HIS A 199 18.14 -7.10 5.97
CA HIS A 199 17.30 -8.08 6.65
C HIS A 199 17.21 -7.82 8.15
N GLU A 200 18.29 -7.35 8.79
CA GLU A 200 18.25 -6.97 10.20
C GLU A 200 17.31 -5.77 10.43
N ALA A 201 17.34 -4.76 9.55
CA ALA A 201 16.43 -3.64 9.61
C ALA A 201 14.96 -4.07 9.42
N ASN A 202 14.65 -4.91 8.42
CA ASN A 202 13.31 -5.46 8.23
C ASN A 202 12.85 -6.26 9.45
N ALA A 203 13.74 -7.07 10.04
CA ALA A 203 13.43 -7.81 11.26
C ALA A 203 13.17 -6.87 12.46
N ARG A 204 13.87 -5.73 12.56
CA ARG A 204 13.58 -4.70 13.57
C ARG A 204 12.22 -4.06 13.33
N ILE A 205 11.87 -3.72 12.08
CA ILE A 205 10.55 -3.17 11.72
C ILE A 205 9.44 -4.15 12.11
N LEU A 206 9.57 -5.44 11.76
CA LEU A 206 8.59 -6.47 12.14
C LEU A 206 8.39 -6.57 13.67
N ARG A 207 9.48 -6.45 14.44
CA ARG A 207 9.44 -6.50 15.91
C ARG A 207 8.79 -5.29 16.56
N LEU A 208 8.63 -4.16 15.87
CA LEU A 208 7.91 -2.99 16.40
C LEU A 208 6.47 -3.34 16.83
N THR A 209 5.86 -4.34 16.20
CA THR A 209 4.51 -4.84 16.57
C THR A 209 4.41 -5.35 18.02
N SER A 210 5.53 -5.72 18.65
CA SER A 210 5.55 -6.16 20.06
C SER A 210 5.39 -4.98 21.02
N ASP A 211 5.86 -3.80 20.63
CA ASP A 211 5.84 -2.59 21.46
C ASP A 211 4.62 -1.68 21.14
N HIS A 212 4.04 -1.84 19.94
CA HIS A 212 2.94 -1.01 19.43
C HIS A 212 1.70 -1.85 19.08
N PRO A 213 0.73 -2.02 19.99
CA PRO A 213 -0.44 -2.88 19.76
C PRO A 213 -1.34 -2.45 18.60
N ALA A 214 -1.33 -1.16 18.24
CA ALA A 214 -2.08 -0.60 17.12
C ALA A 214 -1.32 -0.69 15.78
N LEU A 215 -0.15 -1.34 15.75
CA LEU A 215 0.69 -1.50 14.57
C LEU A 215 0.62 -2.93 14.03
N VAL A 216 0.40 -3.05 12.73
CA VAL A 216 0.62 -4.26 11.94
C VAL A 216 1.72 -3.99 10.91
N VAL A 217 2.62 -4.95 10.72
CA VAL A 217 3.65 -4.88 9.68
C VAL A 217 3.47 -6.06 8.73
N LEU A 218 3.30 -5.76 7.44
CA LEU A 218 3.24 -6.73 6.37
C LEU A 218 4.65 -7.09 5.92
N ASP A 219 5.01 -8.37 6.00
CA ASP A 219 6.27 -8.84 5.46
C ASP A 219 6.17 -9.09 3.95
N LEU A 220 6.89 -8.28 3.17
CA LEU A 220 6.94 -8.39 1.72
C LEU A 220 8.03 -9.34 1.21
N ASP A 221 8.98 -9.75 2.04
CA ASP A 221 10.07 -10.64 1.62
C ASP A 221 9.55 -12.01 1.11
N PRO A 222 8.55 -12.66 1.74
CA PRO A 222 7.96 -13.88 1.21
C PRO A 222 7.32 -13.71 -0.17
N LEU A 223 6.61 -12.60 -0.38
CA LEU A 223 5.96 -12.29 -1.66
C LEU A 223 7.00 -12.08 -2.77
N ALA A 224 8.06 -11.32 -2.47
CA ALA A 224 9.18 -11.14 -3.39
C ALA A 224 9.91 -12.46 -3.67
N GLY A 225 10.02 -13.34 -2.67
CA GLY A 225 10.62 -14.68 -2.79
C GLY A 225 9.85 -15.62 -3.71
N GLU A 226 8.52 -15.47 -3.81
CA GLU A 226 7.67 -16.21 -4.75
C GLU A 226 7.76 -15.71 -6.21
N GLY A 227 8.58 -14.68 -6.46
CA GLY A 227 8.81 -14.14 -7.79
C GLY A 227 7.88 -12.99 -8.17
N ILE A 228 7.11 -12.45 -7.22
CA ILE A 228 6.36 -11.20 -7.42
C ILE A 228 7.38 -10.07 -7.59
N ALA A 229 7.30 -9.38 -8.73
CA ALA A 229 8.15 -8.24 -8.99
C ALA A 229 7.83 -7.12 -7.99
N VAL A 230 8.86 -6.64 -7.29
CA VAL A 230 8.72 -5.56 -6.31
C VAL A 230 8.48 -4.20 -6.99
N GLY A 231 8.94 -4.02 -8.22
CA GLY A 231 8.78 -2.76 -8.94
C GLY A 231 9.08 -2.89 -10.43
N GLU A 232 8.41 -2.07 -11.24
CA GLU A 232 8.66 -1.95 -12.68
C GLU A 232 9.63 -0.76 -12.96
N PRO A 233 10.75 -0.95 -13.68
CA PRO A 233 11.77 0.08 -13.86
C PRO A 233 11.30 1.39 -14.51
N ARG A 234 10.35 1.36 -15.44
CA ARG A 234 9.82 2.56 -16.11
C ARG A 234 8.88 3.32 -15.17
N LEU A 235 8.05 2.63 -14.40
CA LEU A 235 7.20 3.25 -13.38
C LEU A 235 8.03 3.85 -12.25
N HIS A 236 9.10 3.17 -11.84
CA HIS A 236 10.10 3.71 -10.92
C HIS A 236 10.69 5.02 -11.45
N ALA A 237 11.15 5.03 -12.71
CA ALA A 237 11.84 6.18 -13.30
C ALA A 237 10.92 7.37 -13.64
N TYR A 238 9.71 7.12 -14.15
CA TYR A 238 8.85 8.17 -14.72
C TYR A 238 7.63 8.51 -13.85
N ALA A 239 7.13 7.57 -13.05
CA ALA A 239 5.94 7.76 -12.23
C ALA A 239 6.24 7.84 -10.73
N LYS A 240 7.49 7.59 -10.33
CA LYS A 240 7.90 7.46 -8.91
C LYS A 240 7.06 6.41 -8.15
N ALA A 241 6.56 5.42 -8.88
CA ALA A 241 5.86 4.28 -8.29
C ALA A 241 6.90 3.19 -8.03
N TYR A 242 7.27 3.04 -6.76
CA TYR A 242 8.42 2.24 -6.35
C TYR A 242 8.05 0.82 -5.90
N LEU A 243 6.77 0.60 -5.58
CA LEU A 243 6.12 -0.72 -5.46
C LEU A 243 5.04 -0.83 -6.55
N SER A 244 5.36 -1.49 -7.67
CA SER A 244 4.50 -1.51 -8.87
C SER A 244 4.67 -2.75 -9.75
#